data_AF-A0A2V8WLN6-F1
#
_entry.id   AF-A0A2V8WLN6-F1
#
_cell.length_a   1.000
_cell.length_b   1.000
_cell.length_c   1.000
_cell.angle_alpha   90.00
_cell.angle_beta   90.00
_cell.angle_gamma   90.00
#
_symmetry.space_group_name_H-M   'P 1'
#
loop_
_entity.id
_entity.type
_entity.pdbx_description
1 polymer ?
#
loop_
_entity_poly.entity_id
_entity_poly.type
_entity_poly.pdbx_seq_one_letter_code
_entity_poly.pdbx_strand_id
1 'polypeptide(L)' 'PGLYREILNTDAAHYGGSNVGNLGGQQASDQPAQGRPYSLVLTLPPLAAVYLKWAPKS' A
#
# COMPACT_ATOMS: atom_id res chain seq x y z
N PRO A 1 -2.75 -6.74 -12.40
CA PRO A 1 -1.94 -7.63 -11.54
C PRO A 1 -0.51 -7.11 -11.30
N GLY A 2 0.09 -7.38 -10.13
CA GLY A 2 1.45 -6.93 -9.78
C GLY A 2 1.57 -6.52 -8.31
N LEU A 3 2.80 -6.28 -7.86
CA LEU A 3 3.08 -5.80 -6.51
C LEU A 3 2.97 -4.27 -6.48
N TYR A 4 2.30 -3.71 -5.49
CA TYR A 4 2.35 -2.27 -5.22
C TYR A 4 3.22 -2.05 -3.99
N ARG A 5 4.44 -1.54 -4.21
CA ARG A 5 5.40 -1.25 -3.13
C ARG A 5 4.99 0.01 -2.39
N GLU A 6 5.03 -0.04 -1.06
CA GLU A 6 4.89 1.15 -0.23
C GLU A 6 6.19 1.95 -0.30
N ILE A 7 6.17 3.06 -1.03
CA ILE A 7 7.36 3.91 -1.24
C ILE A 7 7.43 5.08 -0.26
N LEU A 8 6.30 5.42 0.38
CA LEU A 8 6.23 6.37 1.49
C LEU A 8 5.09 5.96 2.40
N ASN A 9 5.34 6.03 3.70
CA ASN A 9 4.35 5.95 4.76
C ASN A 9 4.68 7.03 5.79
N THR A 10 3.82 8.04 5.91
CA THR A 10 4.07 9.16 6.85
C THR A 10 3.91 8.75 8.32
N ASP A 11 3.36 7.56 8.61
CA ASP A 11 3.28 6.98 9.95
C ASP A 11 4.52 6.12 10.30
N ALA A 12 5.51 6.01 9.42
CA ALA A 12 6.71 5.25 9.72
C ALA A 12 7.39 5.76 11.02
N ALA A 13 7.94 4.84 11.82
CA ALA A 13 8.63 5.19 13.07
C ALA A 13 9.77 6.21 12.87
N HIS A 14 10.39 6.23 11.68
CA HIS A 14 11.42 7.20 11.31
C HIS A 14 10.92 8.66 11.33
N TYR A 15 9.61 8.87 11.11
CA TYR A 15 8.95 10.18 11.18
C TYR A 15 8.25 10.42 12.53
N GLY A 16 8.41 9.52 13.50
CA GLY A 16 7.75 9.59 14.81
C GLY A 16 6.31 9.06 14.84
N GLY A 17 5.87 8.35 13.79
CA GLY A 17 4.55 7.72 13.74
C GLY A 17 4.49 6.36 14.45
N SER A 18 3.32 5.71 14.41
CA SER A 18 3.03 4.44 15.07
C SER A 18 3.61 3.20 14.36
N ASN A 19 4.17 3.40 13.17
CA ASN A 19 4.74 2.37 12.30
C ASN A 19 3.73 1.31 11.82
N VAL A 20 2.44 1.65 11.85
CA VAL A 20 1.40 0.86 11.18
C VAL A 20 1.57 1.04 9.68
N GLY A 21 1.38 -0.02 8.89
CA GLY A 21 1.59 0.05 7.45
C GLY A 21 1.50 -1.31 6.77
N ASN A 22 2.00 -1.37 5.53
CA ASN A 22 1.78 -2.50 4.63
C ASN A 22 3.02 -3.39 4.45
N LEU A 23 3.96 -3.38 5.41
CA LEU A 23 5.17 -4.23 5.43
C LEU A 23 5.98 -4.21 4.11
N GLY A 24 6.06 -3.04 3.46
CA GLY A 24 6.80 -2.83 2.21
C GLY A 24 5.95 -2.90 0.93
N GLY A 25 4.70 -3.33 1.01
CA GLY A 25 3.76 -3.28 -0.13
C GLY A 25 2.80 -4.47 -0.19
N GLN A 26 1.79 -4.36 -1.06
CA GLN A 26 0.72 -5.35 -1.19
C GLN A 26 0.59 -5.86 -2.62
N GLN A 27 0.30 -7.15 -2.75
CA GLN A 27 0.00 -7.77 -4.03
C GLN A 27 -1.41 -7.37 -4.47
N ALA A 28 -1.56 -6.93 -5.73
CA ALA A 28 -2.87 -6.67 -6.30
C ALA A 28 -3.69 -7.96 -6.39
N SER A 29 -4.87 -7.94 -5.79
CA SER A 29 -5.87 -9.00 -5.85
C SER A 29 -6.75 -8.83 -7.10
N ASP A 30 -7.24 -9.95 -7.63
CA ASP A 30 -8.19 -10.05 -8.74
C ASP A 30 -9.64 -9.75 -8.35
N GLN A 31 -9.87 -9.14 -7.18
CA GLN A 31 -11.17 -8.67 -6.73
C GLN A 31 -11.44 -7.26 -7.27
N PRO A 32 -12.44 -7.04 -8.15
CA PRO A 32 -12.75 -5.72 -8.68
C PRO A 32 -13.27 -4.77 -7.60
N ALA A 33 -12.80 -3.52 -7.61
CA ALA A 33 -13.26 -2.47 -6.70
C ALA A 33 -13.10 -1.09 -7.34
N GLN A 34 -13.93 -0.13 -6.96
CA GLN A 34 -13.84 1.27 -7.43
C GLN A 34 -13.75 1.41 -8.96
N GLY A 35 -14.45 0.55 -9.71
CA GLY A 35 -14.45 0.55 -11.18
C GLY A 35 -13.16 0.03 -11.83
N ARG A 36 -12.28 -0.66 -11.09
CA ARG A 36 -11.04 -1.25 -11.60
C ARG A 36 -11.03 -2.78 -11.47
N PRO A 37 -10.35 -3.50 -12.37
CA PRO A 37 -10.33 -4.98 -12.39
C PRO A 37 -9.45 -5.61 -11.30
N TYR A 38 -8.59 -4.83 -10.64
CA TYR A 38 -7.75 -5.28 -9.52
C TYR A 38 -7.86 -4.30 -8.36
N SER A 39 -7.69 -4.79 -7.15
CA SER A 39 -7.72 -3.99 -5.92
C SER A 39 -6.53 -4.31 -4.99
N LEU A 40 -6.35 -3.49 -3.97
CA LEU A 40 -5.37 -3.71 -2.91
C LEU A 40 -6.09 -3.78 -1.56
N VAL A 41 -5.74 -4.77 -0.75
CA VAL A 41 -6.14 -4.82 0.65
C VAL A 41 -5.05 -4.09 1.43
N LEU A 42 -5.34 -2.88 1.88
CA LEU A 42 -4.37 -2.00 2.55
C LEU A 42 -4.69 -1.87 4.04
N THR A 43 -3.64 -1.86 4.86
CA THR A 43 -3.68 -1.32 6.21
C THR A 43 -3.40 0.18 6.12
N LEU A 44 -4.38 1.01 6.47
CA LEU A 44 -4.25 2.46 6.47
C LEU A 44 -3.94 2.96 7.88
N PRO A 45 -2.78 3.60 8.10
CA PRO A 45 -2.44 4.14 9.42
C PRO A 45 -3.32 5.35 9.77
N PRO A 46 -3.56 5.59 11.07
CA PRO A 46 -4.38 6.72 11.51
C PRO A 46 -3.71 8.05 11.15
N LEU A 47 -4.47 8.97 10.55
CA LEU A 47 -4.02 10.34 10.18
C LEU A 47 -2.75 10.39 9.32
N ALA A 48 -2.49 9.37 8.50
CA ALA A 48 -1.30 9.27 7.66
C ALA A 48 -1.62 9.23 6.17
N ALA A 49 -0.61 9.50 5.34
CA ALA A 49 -0.64 9.27 3.91
C ALA A 49 0.32 8.13 3.53
N VAL A 50 -0.14 7.27 2.63
CA VAL A 50 0.67 6.20 2.02
C VAL A 50 0.76 6.42 0.52
N TYR A 51 1.96 6.24 -0.04
CA TYR A 51 2.21 6.33 -1.47
C TYR A 51 2.68 4.97 -1.96
N LEU A 52 2.06 4.51 -3.04
CA LEU A 52 2.28 3.18 -3.59
C LEU A 52 2.81 3.29 -5.02
N LYS A 53 3.81 2.48 -5.34
CA LYS A 53 4.33 2.36 -6.71
C LYS A 53 4.14 0.95 -7.22
N TRP A 54 3.48 0.83 -8.37
CA TRP A 54 3.34 -0.44 -9.07
C TRP A 54 4.71 -0.96 -9.52
N ALA A 55 4.96 -2.23 -9.27
CA ALA A 55 6.05 -3.03 -9.80
C ALA A 55 5.45 -4.20 -10.61
N PRO A 56 5.75 -4.30 -11.92
CA PRO A 56 5.31 -5.43 -12.73
C PRO A 56 5.82 -6.75 -12.14
N LYS A 57 5.00 -7.80 -12.27
CA LYS A 57 5.44 -9.16 -11.98
C LYS A 57 6.48 -9.56 -13.04
N SER A 58 7.63 -10.07 -12.60
CA SER A 58 8.66 -10.65 -13.46
C SER A 58 8.11 -11.82 -14.25
#